data_AF-A0A952I5I0-F1
#
_entry.id   AF-A0A952I5I0-F1
#
_cell.length_a   1.000
_cell.length_b   1.000
_cell.length_c   1.000
_cell.angle_alpha   90.00
_cell.angle_beta   90.00
_cell.angle_gamma   90.00
#
_symmetry.space_group_name_H-M   'P 1'
#
loop_
_entity.id
_entity.type
_entity.pdbx_description
1 polymer ?
#
loop_
_entity_poly.entity_id
_entity_poly.type
_entity_poly.pdbx_seq_one_letter_code
_entity_poly.pdbx_strand_id
1 'polypeptide(L)' 'RLDCPHYTRPEIYEGMQVPEVLLSGDHQRIANWRREQSLRRTWSRRRDLFETVPLSAEERRLLESLDSDEI' A
#
# COMPACT_ATOMS: atom_id res chain seq x y z
N ARG A 1 7.27 8.21 -5.95
CA ARG A 1 6.27 7.27 -5.37
C ARG A 1 5.61 6.48 -6.50
N LEU A 2 5.40 5.19 -6.31
CA LEU A 2 4.70 4.32 -7.26
C LEU A 2 3.19 4.33 -6.99
N ASP A 3 2.41 3.95 -8.00
CA ASP A 3 0.95 3.94 -7.88
C ASP A 3 0.42 2.73 -7.08
N CYS A 4 -0.74 2.92 -6.46
CA CYS A 4 -1.45 1.89 -5.71
C CYS A 4 -2.06 0.83 -6.65
N PRO A 5 -2.29 -0.40 -6.16
CA PRO A 5 -3.00 -1.41 -6.94
C PRO A 5 -4.47 -1.01 -7.11
N HIS A 6 -4.95 -1.14 -8.34
CA HIS A 6 -6.32 -0.82 -8.73
C HIS A 6 -7.11 -2.12 -8.90
N TYR A 7 -8.32 -2.13 -8.36
CA TYR A 7 -9.23 -3.25 -8.43
C TYR A 7 -10.51 -2.82 -9.12
N THR A 8 -11.02 -3.68 -9.98
CA THR A 8 -12.30 -3.51 -10.67
C THR A 8 -13.12 -4.77 -10.49
N ARG A 9 -14.41 -4.71 -10.84
CA ARG A 9 -15.27 -5.90 -10.87
C ARG A 9 -14.70 -6.94 -11.85
N PRO A 10 -14.84 -8.26 -11.58
CA PRO A 10 -15.54 -8.91 -10.46
C PRO A 10 -14.76 -8.95 -9.14
N GLU A 11 -15.42 -9.28 -8.02
CA GLU A 11 -14.81 -9.32 -6.67
C GLU A 11 -13.70 -10.38 -6.54
N ILE A 12 -13.80 -11.47 -7.28
CA ILE A 12 -12.77 -12.50 -7.38
C ILE A 12 -12.41 -12.63 -8.85
N TYR A 13 -11.14 -12.40 -9.17
CA TYR A 13 -10.59 -12.55 -10.52
C TYR A 13 -9.37 -13.46 -10.46
N GLU A 14 -9.42 -14.59 -11.19
CA GLU A 14 -8.34 -15.59 -11.22
C GLU A 14 -7.85 -16.07 -9.84
N GLY A 15 -8.75 -16.15 -8.86
CA GLY A 15 -8.43 -16.55 -7.48
C GLY A 15 -7.87 -15.41 -6.61
N MET A 16 -7.70 -14.21 -7.16
CA MET A 16 -7.35 -13.00 -6.42
C MET A 16 -8.62 -12.28 -5.97
N GLN A 17 -8.81 -12.14 -4.67
CA GLN A 17 -9.95 -11.43 -4.09
C GLN A 17 -9.62 -9.95 -3.89
N VAL A 18 -10.60 -9.08 -4.13
CA VAL A 18 -10.52 -7.66 -3.79
C VAL A 18 -10.37 -7.50 -2.27
N PRO A 19 -9.40 -6.71 -1.78
CA PRO A 19 -9.22 -6.47 -0.35
C PRO A 19 -10.50 -5.94 0.32
N GLU A 20 -10.84 -6.50 1.48
CA GLU A 20 -12.05 -6.13 2.24
C GLU A 20 -12.12 -4.63 2.56
N VAL A 21 -10.97 -3.98 2.75
CA VAL A 21 -10.89 -2.53 2.96
C VAL A 21 -11.48 -1.74 1.79
N LEU A 22 -11.34 -2.22 0.55
CA LEU A 22 -11.93 -1.60 -0.64
C LEU A 22 -13.43 -1.90 -0.76
N LEU A 23 -13.91 -2.98 -0.16
CA LEU A 23 -15.33 -3.36 -0.10
C LEU A 23 -16.07 -2.68 1.05
N SER A 24 -15.36 -2.23 2.09
CA SER A 24 -15.94 -1.65 3.30
C SER A 24 -16.70 -0.33 3.09
N GLY A 25 -16.43 0.40 2.01
CA GLY A 25 -17.00 1.73 1.75
C GLY A 25 -16.45 2.85 2.63
N ASP A 26 -15.51 2.56 3.54
CA ASP A 26 -14.87 3.57 4.38
C ASP A 26 -13.80 4.34 3.59
N HIS A 27 -14.15 5.54 3.12
CA HIS A 27 -13.27 6.37 2.32
C HIS A 27 -11.94 6.71 3.01
N GLN A 28 -11.93 6.85 4.34
CA GLN A 28 -10.71 7.18 5.08
C GLN A 28 -9.78 5.97 5.16
N ARG A 29 -10.33 4.79 5.45
CA ARG A 29 -9.55 3.53 5.42
C ARG A 29 -9.04 3.21 4.03
N ILE A 30 -9.85 3.42 2.99
CA ILE A 30 -9.43 3.25 1.59
C ILE A 30 -8.27 4.19 1.25
N ALA A 31 -8.36 5.47 1.64
CA ALA A 31 -7.29 6.44 1.37
C ALA A 31 -5.98 6.05 2.07
N ASN A 32 -6.06 5.63 3.34
CA ASN A 32 -4.91 5.19 4.11
C ASN A 32 -4.29 3.92 3.49
N TRP A 33 -5.12 2.94 3.14
CA TRP A 33 -4.67 1.72 2.50
C TRP A 33 -4.02 1.98 1.13
N ARG A 34 -4.58 2.87 0.30
CA ARG A 34 -3.97 3.23 -1.00
C ARG A 34 -2.59 3.86 -0.81
N ARG A 35 -2.43 4.73 0.20
CA ARG A 35 -1.13 5.34 0.55
C ARG A 35 -0.13 4.28 0.99
N GLU A 36 -0.55 3.39 1.88
CA GLU A 36 0.28 2.28 2.37
C GLU A 36 0.75 1.38 1.24
N GLN A 37 -0.16 0.97 0.34
CA GLN A 37 0.20 0.11 -0.80
C GLN A 37 1.15 0.81 -1.79
N SER A 38 0.97 2.10 -2.03
CA SER A 38 1.89 2.92 -2.83
C SER A 38 3.29 2.95 -2.20
N LEU A 39 3.36 3.19 -0.89
CA LEU A 39 4.61 3.16 -0.12
C LEU A 39 5.27 1.79 -0.17
N ARG A 40 4.52 0.72 0.13
CA ARG A 40 5.01 -0.66 0.10
C ARG A 40 5.54 -1.06 -1.28
N ARG A 41 4.83 -0.73 -2.36
CA ARG A 41 5.30 -0.97 -3.73
C ARG A 41 6.57 -0.21 -4.04
N THR A 42 6.63 1.06 -3.64
CA THR A 42 7.83 1.88 -3.80
C THR A 42 8.99 1.25 -3.03
N TRP A 43 8.77 0.78 -1.80
CA TRP A 43 9.80 0.16 -0.96
C TRP A 43 10.27 -1.21 -1.48
N SER A 44 9.36 -2.02 -2.00
CA SER A 44 9.72 -3.34 -2.55
C SER A 44 10.48 -3.22 -3.87
N ARG A 45 10.07 -2.30 -4.77
CA ARG A 45 10.60 -2.22 -6.14
C ARG A 45 11.69 -1.17 -6.34
N ARG A 46 11.60 -0.05 -5.61
CA ARG A 46 12.43 1.14 -5.80
C ARG A 46 12.76 1.83 -4.48
N ARG A 47 13.54 1.13 -3.64
CA ARG A 47 14.10 1.68 -2.39
C ARG A 47 14.92 2.95 -2.64
N ASP A 48 15.56 3.02 -3.80
CA ASP A 48 16.35 4.15 -4.29
C ASP A 48 15.57 5.49 -4.28
N LEU A 49 14.26 5.45 -4.51
CA LEU A 49 13.43 6.67 -4.48
C LEU A 49 13.33 7.31 -3.10
N PHE A 50 13.57 6.56 -2.02
CA PHE A 50 13.54 7.08 -0.65
C PHE A 50 14.88 7.64 -0.19
N GLU A 51 15.95 7.41 -0.94
CA GLU A 51 17.25 8.05 -0.69
C GLU A 51 17.22 9.53 -1.09
N THR A 52 16.40 9.87 -2.08
CA THR A 52 16.28 11.23 -2.62
C THR A 52 15.08 12.01 -2.08
N VAL A 53 14.05 11.32 -1.58
CA VAL A 53 12.83 11.94 -1.06
C VAL A 53 12.77 11.76 0.46
N PRO A 54 12.66 12.83 1.25
CA PRO A 54 12.49 12.72 2.70
C PRO A 54 11.16 12.05 3.02
N LEU A 55 11.24 10.91 3.70
CA LEU A 55 10.08 10.22 4.28
C LEU A 55 9.57 11.00 5.49
N SER A 56 8.24 11.12 5.61
CA SER A 56 7.64 11.63 6.84
C SER A 56 7.81 10.60 7.97
N ALA A 57 7.71 11.06 9.23
CA ALA A 57 7.81 10.17 10.39
C ALA A 57 6.71 9.10 10.42
N GLU A 58 5.52 9.42 9.89
CA GLU A 58 4.43 8.46 9.76
C GLU A 58 4.74 7.38 8.71
N GLU A 59 5.29 7.78 7.58
CA GLU A 59 5.65 6.86 6.49
C GLU A 59 6.80 5.94 6.90
N ARG A 60 7.78 6.43 7.65
CA ARG A 60 8.85 5.59 8.21
C ARG A 60 8.30 4.55 9.17
N ARG A 61 7.42 4.94 10.09
CA ARG A 61 6.76 3.99 11.02
C ARG A 61 5.97 2.92 10.27
N LEU A 62 5.28 3.30 9.20
CA LEU A 62 4.54 2.37 8.36
C LEU A 62 5.45 1.38 7.62
N LEU A 63 6.61 1.84 7.15
CA LEU A 63 7.60 0.95 6.53
C LEU A 63 8.21 -0.01 7.56
N GLU A 64 8.50 0.45 8.78
CA GLU A 64 8.99 -0.39 9.87
C GLU A 64 7.98 -1.48 10.27
N SER A 65 6.68 -1.15 10.33
CA SER A 65 5.64 -2.17 10.59
C SER A 65 5.55 -3.19 9.47
N LEU A 66 5.69 -2.77 8.20
CA LEU A 66 5.64 -3.66 7.05
C LEU A 66 6.83 -4.64 7.00
N ASP A 67 8.04 -4.20 7.34
CA ASP A 67 9.22 -5.08 7.43
C ASP A 67 9.06 -6.13 8.55
N SER A 68 8.26 -5.83 9.59
CA SER A 68 8.00 -6.76 10.71
C SER A 68 6.96 -7.83 10.37
N ASP A 69 5.99 -7.52 9.49
CA ASP A 69 4.93 -8.44 9.06
C ASP A 69 5.41 -9.47 8.00
N GLU A 70 6.62 -9.29 7.44
CA GLU A 70 7.23 -10.19 6.44
C GLU A 70 8.21 -11.24 7.04
N ILE A 71 8.30 -11.37 8.37
CA ILE A 71 9.13 -12.37 9.09
C ILE A 71 8.32 -13.59 9.52
#